data_AF-A0A8J9ZEQ7-F1
#
_entry.id   AF-A0A8J9ZEQ7-F1
#
_cell.length_a   1.000
_cell.length_b   1.000
_cell.length_c   1.000
_cell.angle_alpha   90.00
_cell.angle_beta   90.00
_cell.angle_gamma   90.00
#
_symmetry.space_group_name_H-M   'P 1'
#
loop_
_entity.id
_entity.type
_entity.pdbx_description
1 polymer ?
#
loop_
_entity_poly.entity_id
_entity_poly.type
_entity_poly.pdbx_seq_one_letter_code
_entity_poly.pdbx_strand_id
1 'polypeptide(L)'
;MAVKILVPLVAVIVYFVFHPRLQFGDQKKTVYNHVPGACHAVEGVVHGSEDIVRTRDGLAFISTGVRPAPVITPDPWFLQGVGKILLFDFKNPGGGVREVRIDPEEKSEGLEPHGLSLYENPDSGEIRLFVVNHHKFGDQKMTVYNHVPGACHAVEGVVHGSEDIVRTRDGLAFISTGVRPAPVITPDPWFLQGVGKILLFDFMNPGDGVREVRIEPEEKSEGLEPHGLSLYENQESGEIRLFVLTSFVSGVGSRRDPGQQDTRRHQEED
;
A
#
# COMPACT_ATOMS: atom_id res chain seq x y z
N MET A 1 -30.28 11.51 -41.17
CA MET A 1 -29.06 10.70 -40.93
C MET A 1 -28.32 11.09 -39.65
N ALA A 2 -28.17 12.39 -39.34
CA ALA A 2 -27.44 12.87 -38.15
C ALA A 2 -27.91 12.25 -36.81
N VAL A 3 -29.22 12.13 -36.57
CA VAL A 3 -29.77 11.56 -35.33
C VAL A 3 -29.44 10.07 -35.17
N LYS A 4 -29.30 9.32 -36.28
CA LYS A 4 -29.00 7.88 -36.25
C LYS A 4 -27.54 7.58 -35.86
N ILE A 5 -26.64 8.55 -35.98
CA ILE A 5 -25.22 8.44 -35.60
C ILE A 5 -24.98 9.07 -34.23
N LEU A 6 -25.72 10.13 -33.89
CA LEU A 6 -25.59 10.83 -32.62
C LEU A 6 -25.92 9.94 -31.42
N VAL A 7 -27.01 9.18 -31.49
CA VAL A 7 -27.45 8.30 -30.39
C VAL A 7 -26.41 7.22 -30.03
N PRO A 8 -25.87 6.41 -30.97
CA PRO A 8 -24.86 5.43 -30.63
C PRO A 8 -23.55 6.08 -30.16
N LEU A 9 -23.16 7.24 -30.70
CA LEU A 9 -21.98 7.97 -30.25
C LEU A 9 -22.11 8.42 -28.79
N VAL A 10 -23.26 9.00 -28.43
CA VAL A 10 -23.56 9.41 -27.04
C VAL A 10 -23.61 8.18 -26.14
N ALA A 11 -24.21 7.08 -26.56
CA ALA A 11 -24.25 5.84 -25.79
C ALA A 11 -22.85 5.28 -25.51
N VAL A 12 -21.95 5.33 -26.51
CA VAL A 12 -20.54 4.95 -26.36
C VAL A 12 -19.84 5.87 -25.36
N ILE A 13 -20.00 7.19 -25.48
CA ILE A 13 -19.41 8.15 -24.54
C ILE A 13 -19.92 7.90 -23.12
N VAL A 14 -21.25 7.75 -22.94
CA VAL A 14 -21.85 7.45 -21.64
C VAL A 14 -21.32 6.14 -21.08
N TYR A 15 -21.23 5.08 -21.90
CA TYR A 15 -20.65 3.81 -21.46
C TYR A 15 -19.21 4.00 -20.98
N PHE A 16 -18.34 4.61 -21.77
CA PHE A 16 -16.93 4.78 -21.37
C PHE A 16 -16.74 5.75 -20.19
N VAL A 17 -17.64 6.73 -20.00
CA VAL A 17 -17.54 7.72 -18.91
C VAL A 17 -18.14 7.19 -17.60
N PHE A 18 -19.21 6.40 -17.66
CA PHE A 18 -19.95 5.97 -16.47
C PHE A 18 -19.70 4.51 -16.09
N HIS A 19 -19.38 3.63 -17.05
CA HIS A 19 -19.11 2.22 -16.74
C HIS A 19 -17.93 2.03 -15.78
N PRO A 20 -16.78 2.71 -15.94
CA PRO A 20 -15.70 2.62 -14.96
C PRO A 20 -16.15 3.11 -13.59
N ARG A 21 -16.90 4.22 -13.50
CA ARG A 21 -17.39 4.77 -12.22
C ARG A 21 -18.34 3.81 -11.50
N LEU A 22 -19.20 3.11 -12.23
CA LEU A 22 -20.10 2.10 -11.67
C LEU A 22 -19.33 0.86 -11.21
N GLN A 23 -18.27 0.45 -11.92
CA GLN A 23 -17.40 -0.64 -11.50
C GLN A 23 -16.53 -0.29 -10.29
N PHE A 24 -16.07 0.96 -10.18
CA PHE A 24 -15.31 1.42 -9.00
C PHE A 24 -16.21 1.49 -7.76
N GLY A 25 -17.48 1.90 -7.91
CA GLY A 25 -18.43 2.08 -6.79
C GLY A 25 -19.18 0.82 -6.34
N ASP A 26 -19.42 -0.15 -7.22
CA ASP A 26 -20.11 -1.42 -6.89
C ASP A 26 -19.17 -2.61 -7.12
N GLN A 27 -18.38 -2.90 -6.09
CA GLN A 27 -17.43 -4.01 -6.11
C GLN A 27 -18.11 -5.39 -6.01
N LYS A 28 -19.45 -5.45 -5.86
CA LYS A 28 -20.20 -6.69 -5.54
C LYS A 28 -19.55 -7.51 -4.42
N LYS A 29 -18.87 -6.82 -3.50
CA LYS A 29 -18.25 -7.43 -2.33
C LYS A 29 -19.21 -7.26 -1.18
N THR A 30 -19.64 -8.38 -0.63
CA THR A 30 -20.34 -8.38 0.65
C THR A 30 -19.29 -8.10 1.73
N VAL A 31 -19.40 -6.94 2.38
CA VAL A 31 -18.66 -6.67 3.60
C VAL A 31 -19.44 -7.33 4.74
N TYR A 32 -18.82 -8.32 5.39
CA TYR A 32 -19.38 -8.88 6.61
C TYR A 32 -19.01 -7.97 7.76
N ASN A 33 -20.01 -7.56 8.53
CA ASN A 33 -19.78 -6.69 9.68
C ASN A 33 -19.13 -7.51 10.80
N HIS A 34 -17.82 -7.36 10.95
CA HIS A 34 -17.11 -7.84 12.14
C HIS A 34 -17.24 -6.77 13.21
N VAL A 35 -17.84 -7.10 14.36
CA VAL A 35 -18.01 -6.17 15.48
C VAL A 35 -16.98 -6.50 16.56
N PRO A 36 -15.79 -5.89 16.54
CA PRO A 36 -14.71 -6.20 17.49
C PRO A 36 -14.95 -5.62 18.90
N GLY A 37 -16.00 -4.83 19.10
CA GLY A 37 -16.32 -4.14 20.36
C GLY A 37 -16.56 -2.64 20.16
N ALA A 38 -16.35 -1.86 21.21
CA ALA A 38 -16.46 -0.40 21.14
C ALA A 38 -15.30 0.21 20.34
N CYS A 39 -15.61 0.94 19.27
CA CYS A 39 -14.65 1.65 18.43
C CYS A 39 -14.74 3.16 18.66
N HIS A 40 -13.62 3.87 18.53
CA HIS A 40 -13.58 5.33 18.50
C HIS A 40 -12.64 5.80 17.39
N ALA A 41 -12.92 6.96 16.82
CA ALA A 41 -12.01 7.60 15.87
C ALA A 41 -10.79 8.15 16.62
N VAL A 42 -9.61 7.96 16.04
CA VAL A 42 -8.38 8.52 16.59
C VAL A 42 -8.31 10.00 16.21
N GLU A 43 -8.28 10.88 17.22
CA GLU A 43 -8.25 12.32 17.01
C GLU A 43 -6.95 12.75 16.30
N GLY A 44 -7.09 13.62 15.28
CA GLY A 44 -6.00 14.17 14.48
C GLY A 44 -5.66 13.41 13.21
N VAL A 45 -6.24 12.21 12.99
CA VAL A 45 -6.11 11.46 11.73
C VAL A 45 -7.27 11.82 10.80
N VAL A 46 -7.02 12.73 9.86
CA VAL A 46 -8.10 13.39 9.06
C VAL A 46 -8.00 13.19 7.54
N HIS A 47 -6.82 12.91 7.00
CA HIS A 47 -6.58 12.77 5.56
C HIS A 47 -6.08 11.36 5.20
N GLY A 48 -6.81 10.35 5.68
CA GLY A 48 -6.46 8.94 5.48
C GLY A 48 -5.43 8.42 6.47
N SER A 49 -5.33 7.09 6.54
CA SER A 49 -4.40 6.34 7.39
C SER A 49 -4.04 5.06 6.65
N GLU A 50 -3.29 5.20 5.56
CA GLU A 50 -3.15 4.12 4.59
C GLU A 50 -2.45 2.90 5.19
N ASP A 51 -1.39 3.13 5.97
CA ASP A 51 -0.72 2.08 6.71
C ASP A 51 -0.40 2.48 8.16
N ILE A 52 -0.24 1.46 9.02
CA ILE A 52 0.08 1.58 10.43
C ILE A 52 1.03 0.47 10.87
N VAL A 53 2.12 0.86 11.53
CA VAL A 53 3.07 -0.09 12.11
C VAL A 53 3.30 0.21 13.59
N ARG A 54 3.30 -0.84 14.44
CA ARG A 54 3.33 -0.71 15.90
C ARG A 54 4.59 -1.32 16.50
N THR A 55 5.26 -0.55 17.34
CA THR A 55 6.38 -1.02 18.18
C THR A 55 5.92 -2.03 19.23
N ARG A 56 6.85 -2.78 19.80
CA ARG A 56 6.58 -3.71 20.91
C ARG A 56 5.99 -2.99 22.13
N ASP A 57 6.44 -1.75 22.35
CA ASP A 57 6.03 -0.92 23.48
C ASP A 57 4.72 -0.15 23.28
N GLY A 58 4.05 -0.31 22.14
CA GLY A 58 2.74 0.28 21.90
C GLY A 58 2.75 1.70 21.34
N LEU A 59 3.91 2.23 20.92
CA LEU A 59 3.93 3.34 19.97
C LEU A 59 3.54 2.84 18.58
N ALA A 60 2.78 3.62 17.83
CA ALA A 60 2.38 3.30 16.47
C ALA A 60 2.61 4.47 15.51
N PHE A 61 3.23 4.18 14.38
CA PHE A 61 3.45 5.11 13.29
C PHE A 61 2.37 4.91 12.25
N ILE A 62 1.78 6.01 11.77
CA ILE A 62 0.67 6.00 10.81
C ILE A 62 1.03 6.90 9.63
N SER A 63 0.94 6.37 8.41
CA SER A 63 1.09 7.16 7.19
C SER A 63 -0.23 7.87 6.87
N THR A 64 -0.16 9.15 6.51
CA THR A 64 -1.36 9.94 6.19
C THR A 64 -1.08 10.93 5.09
N GLY A 65 -2.12 11.36 4.38
CA GLY A 65 -2.04 12.40 3.36
C GLY A 65 -1.48 11.93 2.02
N VAL A 66 -1.41 10.63 1.77
CA VAL A 66 -1.18 10.09 0.42
C VAL A 66 -2.30 10.58 -0.50
N ARG A 67 -1.92 11.14 -1.65
CA ARG A 67 -2.88 11.74 -2.57
C ARG A 67 -3.30 10.70 -3.61
N PRO A 68 -4.59 10.38 -3.72
CA PRO A 68 -5.05 9.52 -4.80
C PRO A 68 -4.86 10.23 -6.14
N ALA A 69 -4.70 9.45 -7.21
CA ALA A 69 -4.61 10.02 -8.55
C ALA A 69 -5.83 10.92 -8.83
N PRO A 70 -5.65 12.19 -9.27
CA PRO A 70 -6.72 13.20 -9.35
C PRO A 70 -7.93 12.81 -10.20
N VAL A 71 -7.76 11.83 -11.11
CA VAL A 71 -8.81 11.34 -12.00
C VAL A 71 -9.75 10.35 -11.30
N ILE A 72 -9.28 9.68 -10.25
CA ILE A 72 -10.01 8.63 -9.52
C ILE A 72 -10.91 9.24 -8.43
N THR A 73 -10.49 10.37 -7.84
CA THR A 73 -11.19 10.97 -6.70
C THR A 73 -11.44 12.46 -6.96
N PRO A 74 -12.63 12.83 -7.47
CA PRO A 74 -12.96 14.22 -7.77
C PRO A 74 -13.25 15.07 -6.52
N ASP A 75 -13.23 14.48 -5.32
CA ASP A 75 -13.49 15.18 -4.09
C ASP A 75 -12.26 16.05 -3.70
N PRO A 76 -12.43 17.39 -3.67
CA PRO A 76 -11.35 18.31 -3.31
C PRO A 76 -10.77 18.10 -1.91
N TRP A 77 -11.47 17.38 -1.02
CA TRP A 77 -10.96 17.02 0.31
C TRP A 77 -9.66 16.22 0.22
N PHE A 78 -9.59 15.23 -0.68
CA PHE A 78 -8.37 14.42 -0.85
C PHE A 78 -7.20 15.22 -1.43
N LEU A 79 -7.48 16.31 -2.15
CA LEU A 79 -6.45 17.19 -2.70
C LEU A 79 -5.84 18.13 -1.64
N GLN A 80 -6.46 18.25 -0.47
CA GLN A 80 -5.97 19.06 0.65
C GLN A 80 -5.03 18.30 1.60
N GLY A 81 -4.93 16.97 1.43
CA GLY A 81 -4.02 16.14 2.20
C GLY A 81 -2.57 16.57 2.05
N VAL A 82 -1.88 16.70 3.18
CA VAL A 82 -0.43 16.91 3.23
C VAL A 82 0.17 15.64 3.83
N GLY A 83 1.13 15.03 3.13
CA GLY A 83 1.77 13.81 3.59
C GLY A 83 2.50 14.02 4.91
N LYS A 84 2.25 13.12 5.86
CA LYS A 84 2.83 13.15 7.21
C LYS A 84 3.00 11.73 7.74
N ILE A 85 3.90 11.57 8.69
CA ILE A 85 3.95 10.41 9.57
C ILE A 85 3.45 10.86 10.94
N LEU A 86 2.39 10.21 11.42
CA LEU A 86 1.79 10.46 12.71
C LEU A 86 2.28 9.40 13.71
N LEU A 87 2.36 9.78 14.98
CA LEU A 87 2.71 8.92 16.09
C LEU A 87 1.55 8.89 17.07
N PHE A 88 1.06 7.69 17.32
CA PHE A 88 0.03 7.37 18.30
C PHE A 88 0.63 6.55 19.44
N ASP A 89 0.13 6.75 20.66
CA ASP A 89 0.56 5.99 21.83
C ASP A 89 -0.62 5.16 22.36
N PHE A 90 -0.56 3.83 22.16
CA PHE A 90 -1.58 2.91 22.67
C PHE A 90 -1.62 2.87 24.20
N LYS A 91 -0.57 3.30 24.90
CA LYS A 91 -0.58 3.44 26.37
C LYS A 91 -1.30 4.72 26.82
N ASN A 92 -1.52 5.69 25.93
CA ASN A 92 -2.26 6.92 26.19
C ASN A 92 -3.22 7.26 25.02
N PRO A 93 -4.27 6.45 24.78
CA PRO A 93 -5.12 6.59 23.59
C PRO A 93 -5.93 7.88 23.56
N GLY A 94 -6.17 8.53 24.72
CA GLY A 94 -6.85 9.82 24.81
C GLY A 94 -5.98 11.02 24.43
N GLY A 95 -4.68 10.82 24.20
CA GLY A 95 -3.75 11.88 23.80
C GLY A 95 -3.79 12.25 22.31
N GLY A 96 -4.54 11.51 21.48
CA GLY A 96 -4.57 11.67 20.04
C GLY A 96 -3.23 11.35 19.37
N VAL A 97 -3.02 11.87 18.16
CA VAL A 97 -1.78 11.72 17.40
C VAL A 97 -0.91 12.98 17.41
N ARG A 98 0.39 12.80 17.25
CA ARG A 98 1.35 13.88 16.99
C ARG A 98 2.14 13.64 15.72
N GLU A 99 2.52 14.69 15.00
CA GLU A 99 3.38 14.58 13.82
C GLU A 99 4.80 14.20 14.23
N VAL A 100 5.39 13.21 13.55
CA VAL A 100 6.81 12.87 13.68
C VAL A 100 7.64 13.97 13.04
N ARG A 101 8.72 14.37 13.70
CA ARG A 101 9.64 15.35 13.15
C ARG A 101 10.46 14.69 12.04
N ILE A 102 10.26 15.17 10.82
CA ILE A 102 11.02 14.79 9.62
C ILE A 102 11.95 15.95 9.26
N ASP A 103 13.08 15.64 8.63
CA ASP A 103 14.01 16.65 8.13
C ASP A 103 13.29 17.64 7.19
N PRO A 104 13.53 18.96 7.31
CA PRO A 104 12.88 19.95 6.44
C PRO A 104 13.16 19.75 4.95
N GLU A 105 14.34 19.25 4.57
CA GLU A 105 14.71 19.01 3.17
C GLU A 105 13.82 17.92 2.57
N GLU A 106 13.73 16.77 3.24
CA GLU A 106 12.85 15.66 2.86
C GLU A 106 11.38 16.10 2.78
N LYS A 107 10.92 16.87 3.78
CA LYS A 107 9.55 17.41 3.77
C LYS A 107 9.31 18.37 2.60
N SER A 108 10.33 19.10 2.17
CA SER A 108 10.24 20.05 1.04
C SER A 108 10.17 19.36 -0.33
N GLU A 109 10.73 18.15 -0.46
CA GLU A 109 10.64 17.33 -1.68
C GLU A 109 9.22 16.78 -1.94
N GLY A 110 8.30 16.93 -0.98
CA GLY A 110 6.91 16.52 -1.10
C GLY A 110 6.69 15.09 -0.63
N LEU A 111 6.75 14.90 0.68
CA LEU A 111 6.41 13.66 1.36
C LEU A 111 4.98 13.21 1.02
N GLU A 112 4.82 11.99 0.53
CA GLU A 112 3.56 11.27 0.33
C GLU A 112 3.76 9.81 0.82
N PRO A 113 3.66 9.59 2.13
CA PRO A 113 3.98 8.31 2.73
C PRO A 113 2.83 7.32 2.50
N HIS A 114 3.17 6.10 2.13
CA HIS A 114 2.26 4.98 1.87
C HIS A 114 2.59 3.85 2.85
N GLY A 115 3.00 2.67 2.37
CA GLY A 115 3.42 1.55 3.21
C GLY A 115 4.54 1.87 4.20
N LEU A 116 4.44 1.27 5.39
CA LEU A 116 5.33 1.43 6.53
C LEU A 116 5.84 0.08 7.04
N SER A 117 7.11 0.03 7.41
CA SER A 117 7.64 -1.05 8.25
C SER A 117 8.53 -0.47 9.32
N LEU A 118 8.77 -1.20 10.42
CA LEU A 118 9.67 -0.73 11.47
C LEU A 118 10.60 -1.83 11.92
N TYR A 119 11.86 -1.48 12.17
CA TYR A 119 12.83 -2.29 12.88
C TYR A 119 13.07 -1.71 14.28
N GLU A 120 13.00 -2.58 15.28
CA GLU A 120 13.37 -2.27 16.67
C GLU A 120 14.65 -3.04 16.99
N ASN A 121 15.73 -2.31 17.26
CA ASN A 121 16.97 -2.90 17.72
C ASN A 121 16.74 -3.46 19.14
N PRO A 122 16.88 -4.78 19.35
CA PRO A 122 16.61 -5.41 20.64
C PRO A 122 17.59 -4.98 21.75
N ASP A 123 18.81 -4.59 21.38
CA ASP A 123 19.89 -4.27 22.32
C ASP A 123 19.90 -2.78 22.69
N SER A 124 19.71 -1.90 21.70
CA SER A 124 19.79 -0.44 21.90
C SER A 124 18.43 0.24 22.09
N GLY A 125 17.33 -0.43 21.71
CA GLY A 125 15.99 0.19 21.65
C GLY A 125 15.83 1.21 20.50
N GLU A 126 16.80 1.28 19.57
CA GLU A 126 16.70 2.13 18.39
C GLU A 126 15.52 1.70 17.51
N ILE A 127 14.69 2.67 17.12
CA ILE A 127 13.58 2.47 16.19
C ILE A 127 13.95 3.06 14.83
N ARG A 128 13.96 2.22 13.81
CA ARG A 128 14.06 2.62 12.40
C ARG A 128 12.73 2.37 11.71
N LEU A 129 12.18 3.40 11.10
CA LEU A 129 10.94 3.36 10.33
C LEU A 129 11.29 3.40 8.84
N PHE A 130 10.78 2.44 8.09
CA PHE A 130 10.91 2.34 6.64
C PHE A 130 9.61 2.80 6.03
N VAL A 131 9.71 3.69 5.05
CA VAL A 131 8.56 4.40 4.49
C VAL A 131 8.65 4.35 2.99
N VAL A 132 7.64 3.75 2.37
CA VAL A 132 7.34 3.94 0.96
C VAL A 132 6.90 5.38 0.76
N ASN A 133 7.63 6.14 -0.07
CA ASN A 133 7.37 7.55 -0.31
C ASN A 133 7.17 7.84 -1.81
N HIS A 134 6.00 8.38 -2.15
CA HIS A 134 5.67 8.83 -3.50
C HIS A 134 6.05 10.29 -3.69
N HIS A 135 7.29 10.59 -4.12
CA HIS A 135 7.65 11.98 -4.41
C HIS A 135 6.90 12.52 -5.64
N LYS A 136 6.84 13.85 -5.74
CA LYS A 136 6.28 14.54 -6.90
C LYS A 136 7.01 14.07 -8.18
N PHE A 137 6.23 13.88 -9.25
CA PHE A 137 6.68 13.48 -10.60
C PHE A 137 7.03 11.99 -10.78
N GLY A 138 6.53 11.10 -9.93
CA GLY A 138 6.64 9.65 -10.15
C GLY A 138 7.96 9.04 -9.67
N ASP A 139 8.81 9.84 -9.02
CA ASP A 139 9.97 9.37 -8.29
C ASP A 139 9.51 8.69 -7.00
N GLN A 140 9.63 7.37 -6.98
CA GLN A 140 9.25 6.53 -5.85
C GLN A 140 10.51 6.14 -5.10
N LYS A 141 10.55 6.39 -3.80
CA LYS A 141 11.72 6.08 -2.97
C LYS A 141 11.27 5.34 -1.71
N MET A 142 12.06 4.35 -1.31
CA MET A 142 12.01 3.84 0.05
C MET A 142 12.93 4.68 0.91
N THR A 143 12.41 5.26 2.00
CA THR A 143 13.18 6.13 2.90
C THR A 143 13.21 5.53 4.30
N VAL A 144 14.41 5.47 4.89
CA VAL A 144 14.63 4.99 6.25
C VAL A 144 14.75 6.18 7.19
N TYR A 145 13.90 6.23 8.20
CA TYR A 145 13.84 7.27 9.23
C TYR A 145 14.26 6.68 10.58
N ASN A 146 15.28 7.26 11.22
CA ASN A 146 15.60 6.92 12.59
C ASN A 146 14.74 7.79 13.53
N HIS A 147 13.88 7.19 14.36
CA HIS A 147 13.03 7.96 15.28
C HIS A 147 13.84 8.89 16.21
N VAL A 148 15.03 8.41 16.59
CA VAL A 148 16.07 9.13 17.34
C VAL A 148 17.39 8.75 16.65
N PRO A 149 18.03 9.58 15.81
CA PRO A 149 18.13 11.05 15.85
C PRO A 149 17.42 11.83 14.72
N GLY A 150 16.34 11.32 14.11
CA GLY A 150 15.59 12.03 13.06
C GLY A 150 16.29 12.09 11.69
N ALA A 151 17.40 11.37 11.54
CA ALA A 151 18.14 11.26 10.29
C ALA A 151 17.42 10.33 9.30
N CYS A 152 17.52 10.66 8.01
CA CYS A 152 16.87 9.92 6.92
C CYS A 152 17.88 9.55 5.84
N HIS A 153 17.70 8.41 5.19
CA HIS A 153 18.41 8.07 3.95
C HIS A 153 17.54 7.22 3.03
N ALA A 154 17.68 7.42 1.71
CA ALA A 154 17.00 6.61 0.71
C ALA A 154 17.67 5.24 0.56
N VAL A 155 16.88 4.19 0.34
CA VAL A 155 17.37 2.87 -0.04
C VAL A 155 17.55 2.84 -1.56
N GLU A 156 18.79 2.60 -2.01
CA GLU A 156 19.09 2.48 -3.44
C GLU A 156 18.47 1.21 -4.04
N GLY A 157 18.05 1.31 -5.31
CA GLY A 157 17.55 0.17 -6.08
C GLY A 157 16.06 -0.13 -5.92
N VAL A 158 15.36 0.50 -4.97
CA VAL A 158 13.88 0.52 -4.98
C VAL A 158 13.44 1.55 -6.01
N VAL A 159 13.10 1.06 -7.21
CA VAL A 159 12.77 1.91 -8.35
C VAL A 159 11.31 1.70 -8.75
N HIS A 160 10.53 2.79 -8.72
CA HIS A 160 9.15 2.92 -9.20
C HIS A 160 8.07 2.03 -8.54
N GLY A 161 6.90 2.63 -8.38
CA GLY A 161 5.64 2.01 -7.96
C GLY A 161 5.69 1.20 -6.67
N SER A 162 6.58 1.50 -5.72
CA SER A 162 6.57 0.82 -4.43
C SER A 162 5.28 1.16 -3.69
N GLU A 163 4.62 0.17 -3.09
CA GLU A 163 3.33 0.38 -2.44
C GLU A 163 3.38 0.00 -0.96
N ASP A 164 3.92 -1.18 -0.66
CA ASP A 164 3.92 -1.75 0.69
C ASP A 164 5.23 -2.46 0.99
N ILE A 165 5.50 -2.65 2.29
CA ILE A 165 6.70 -3.29 2.81
C ILE A 165 6.38 -4.12 4.06
N VAL A 166 6.77 -5.38 4.05
CA VAL A 166 6.70 -6.27 5.22
C VAL A 166 8.06 -6.88 5.51
N ARG A 167 8.29 -7.30 6.75
CA ARG A 167 9.58 -7.86 7.14
C ARG A 167 9.46 -9.08 8.04
N THR A 168 10.50 -9.90 8.01
CA THR A 168 10.76 -10.96 8.98
C THR A 168 11.37 -10.38 10.26
N ARG A 169 11.46 -11.21 11.29
CA ARG A 169 12.12 -10.85 12.55
C ARG A 169 13.60 -10.57 12.38
N ASP A 170 14.25 -11.32 11.51
CA ASP A 170 15.70 -11.27 11.28
C ASP A 170 16.13 -10.09 10.39
N GLY A 171 15.18 -9.26 9.96
CA GLY A 171 15.47 -8.02 9.21
C GLY A 171 15.39 -8.18 7.69
N LEU A 172 14.96 -9.34 7.18
CA LEU A 172 14.68 -9.50 5.76
C LEU A 172 13.34 -8.85 5.41
N ALA A 173 13.31 -8.00 4.40
CA ALA A 173 12.14 -7.23 4.00
C ALA A 173 11.71 -7.58 2.58
N PHE A 174 10.39 -7.60 2.38
CA PHE A 174 9.73 -7.75 1.09
C PHE A 174 9.03 -6.45 0.75
N ILE A 175 9.27 -5.93 -0.45
CA ILE A 175 8.72 -4.66 -0.93
C ILE A 175 7.90 -4.96 -2.19
N SER A 176 6.65 -4.54 -2.22
CA SER A 176 5.82 -4.64 -3.42
C SER A 176 6.08 -3.44 -4.32
N THR A 177 6.19 -3.68 -5.63
CA THR A 177 6.37 -2.61 -6.62
C THR A 177 5.49 -2.78 -7.86
N GLY A 178 5.31 -1.69 -8.60
CA GLY A 178 4.80 -1.69 -9.98
C GLY A 178 3.28 -1.70 -10.10
N VAL A 179 2.56 -1.00 -9.22
CA VAL A 179 1.15 -0.68 -9.47
C VAL A 179 1.05 0.26 -10.67
N ARG A 180 0.39 -0.22 -11.72
CA ARG A 180 0.12 0.56 -12.92
C ARG A 180 -1.10 1.44 -12.69
N PRO A 181 -1.00 2.77 -12.70
CA PRO A 181 -2.18 3.61 -12.84
C PRO A 181 -2.85 3.30 -14.18
N ALA A 182 -4.18 3.34 -14.22
CA ALA A 182 -4.92 3.05 -15.43
C ALA A 182 -4.42 3.94 -16.60
N PRO A 183 -4.25 3.41 -17.82
CA PRO A 183 -3.65 4.10 -18.97
C PRO A 183 -4.35 5.40 -19.39
N VAL A 184 -5.55 5.67 -18.87
CA VAL A 184 -6.32 6.90 -19.11
C VAL A 184 -5.85 8.06 -18.22
N ILE A 185 -5.08 7.78 -17.16
CA ILE A 185 -4.83 8.70 -16.04
C ILE A 185 -3.45 9.35 -16.11
N THR A 186 -2.47 8.70 -16.75
CA THR A 186 -1.11 9.23 -16.88
C THR A 186 -0.60 9.04 -18.32
N PRO A 187 -0.28 10.11 -19.06
CA PRO A 187 0.34 10.01 -20.39
C PRO A 187 1.83 9.62 -20.32
N ASP A 188 2.35 9.41 -19.11
CA ASP A 188 3.74 9.05 -18.88
C ASP A 188 3.98 7.59 -19.35
N PRO A 189 4.82 7.39 -20.37
CA PRO A 189 5.12 6.07 -20.95
C PRO A 189 5.70 5.06 -19.94
N TRP A 190 6.29 5.53 -18.84
CA TRP A 190 6.99 4.69 -17.87
C TRP A 190 6.03 3.86 -17.01
N PHE A 191 4.84 4.39 -16.71
CA PHE A 191 3.79 3.64 -15.98
C PHE A 191 3.19 2.48 -16.80
N LEU A 192 3.40 2.45 -18.12
CA LEU A 192 2.88 1.41 -19.00
C LEU A 192 3.84 0.21 -19.14
N GLN A 193 5.08 0.32 -18.63
CA GLN A 193 6.16 -0.65 -18.91
C GLN A 193 6.60 -1.49 -17.70
N GLY A 194 6.21 -1.16 -16.48
CA GLY A 194 6.56 -1.93 -15.29
C GLY A 194 5.67 -3.16 -15.10
N VAL A 195 6.25 -4.36 -15.13
CA VAL A 195 5.65 -5.54 -14.48
C VAL A 195 5.87 -5.38 -12.98
N GLY A 196 4.81 -5.56 -12.18
CA GLY A 196 4.94 -5.47 -10.73
C GLY A 196 5.78 -6.60 -10.17
N LYS A 197 6.58 -6.28 -9.14
CA LYS A 197 7.60 -7.18 -8.58
C LYS A 197 7.50 -7.22 -7.07
N ILE A 198 8.04 -8.29 -6.51
CA ILE A 198 8.40 -8.34 -5.09
C ILE A 198 9.91 -8.21 -5.01
N LEU A 199 10.39 -7.19 -4.32
CA LEU A 199 11.80 -7.00 -4.02
C LEU A 199 12.11 -7.51 -2.63
N LEU A 200 13.32 -8.02 -2.46
CA LEU A 200 13.91 -8.50 -1.24
C LEU A 200 15.03 -7.54 -0.82
N PHE A 201 15.00 -7.09 0.41
CA PHE A 201 15.98 -6.18 0.97
C PHE A 201 16.42 -6.67 2.36
N ASP A 202 17.71 -6.59 2.67
CA ASP A 202 18.22 -6.95 3.99
C ASP A 202 18.47 -5.68 4.81
N PHE A 203 17.64 -5.44 5.83
CA PHE A 203 17.78 -4.28 6.71
C PHE A 203 19.05 -4.31 7.56
N MET A 204 19.61 -5.50 7.79
CA MET A 204 20.85 -5.65 8.53
C MET A 204 22.07 -5.38 7.64
N ASN A 205 21.91 -5.50 6.32
CA ASN A 205 22.97 -5.30 5.33
C ASN A 205 22.49 -4.42 4.15
N PRO A 206 22.16 -3.13 4.41
CA PRO A 206 21.57 -2.26 3.39
C PRO A 206 22.48 -2.03 2.17
N GLY A 207 23.79 -2.21 2.32
CA GLY A 207 24.76 -2.11 1.22
C GLY A 207 24.64 -3.21 0.16
N ASP A 208 23.93 -4.31 0.45
CA ASP A 208 23.69 -5.40 -0.51
C ASP A 208 22.64 -5.03 -1.57
N GLY A 209 21.95 -3.90 -1.38
CA GLY A 209 20.90 -3.43 -2.26
C GLY A 209 19.67 -4.35 -2.26
N VAL A 210 18.81 -4.17 -3.25
CA VAL A 210 17.59 -4.95 -3.40
C VAL A 210 17.71 -6.03 -4.47
N ARG A 211 17.01 -7.15 -4.27
CA ARG A 211 16.97 -8.29 -5.19
C ARG A 211 15.54 -8.66 -5.53
N GLU A 212 15.26 -9.03 -6.77
CA GLU A 212 13.91 -9.49 -7.14
C GLU A 212 13.65 -10.90 -6.59
N VAL A 213 12.48 -11.10 -6.00
CA VAL A 213 12.01 -12.42 -5.56
C VAL A 213 11.44 -13.16 -6.75
N ARG A 214 12.00 -14.34 -7.03
CA ARG A 214 11.48 -15.23 -8.07
C ARG A 214 10.20 -15.93 -7.60
N ILE A 215 9.10 -15.74 -8.33
CA ILE A 215 7.82 -16.38 -8.05
C ILE A 215 7.66 -17.56 -9.00
N GLU A 216 7.42 -18.74 -8.44
CA GLU A 216 7.23 -19.97 -9.21
C GLU A 216 5.75 -20.43 -9.19
N PRO A 217 5.21 -20.91 -10.32
CA PRO A 217 5.84 -20.90 -11.64
C PRO A 217 5.84 -19.48 -12.26
N GLU A 218 6.80 -19.19 -13.15
CA GLU A 218 7.03 -17.85 -13.71
C GLU A 218 5.79 -17.22 -14.35
N GLU A 219 4.87 -18.02 -14.89
CA GLU A 219 3.62 -17.52 -15.48
C GLU A 219 2.70 -16.82 -14.45
N LYS A 220 2.91 -17.04 -13.15
CA LYS A 220 2.20 -16.30 -12.09
C LYS A 220 2.80 -14.92 -11.82
N SER A 221 4.01 -14.64 -12.31
CA SER A 221 4.63 -13.32 -12.21
C SER A 221 4.20 -12.39 -13.33
N GLU A 222 3.74 -12.93 -14.47
CA GLU A 222 3.27 -12.13 -15.60
C GLU A 222 1.99 -11.36 -15.23
N GLY A 223 2.10 -10.03 -15.21
CA GLY A 223 0.98 -9.16 -14.86
C GLY A 223 0.67 -9.08 -13.37
N LEU A 224 1.60 -9.51 -12.51
CA LEU A 224 1.53 -9.22 -11.09
C LEU A 224 1.53 -7.69 -10.88
N GLU A 225 0.61 -7.21 -10.06
CA GLU A 225 0.57 -5.80 -9.63
C GLU A 225 0.42 -5.81 -8.10
N PRO A 226 1.49 -6.14 -7.37
CA PRO A 226 1.42 -6.27 -5.92
C PRO A 226 1.24 -4.88 -5.31
N HIS A 227 0.23 -4.74 -4.45
CA HIS A 227 -0.04 -3.53 -3.71
C HIS A 227 0.23 -3.81 -2.23
N GLY A 228 -0.69 -4.48 -1.54
CA GLY A 228 -0.52 -4.86 -0.13
C GLY A 228 0.26 -6.16 0.07
N LEU A 229 1.01 -6.23 1.16
CA LEU A 229 1.78 -7.39 1.60
C LEU A 229 1.40 -7.78 3.02
N SER A 230 1.44 -9.09 3.30
CA SER A 230 1.38 -9.61 4.66
C SER A 230 2.32 -10.79 4.78
N LEU A 231 2.98 -10.94 5.93
CA LEU A 231 3.95 -11.99 6.17
C LEU A 231 3.53 -12.85 7.36
N TYR A 232 3.61 -14.16 7.19
CA TYR A 232 3.58 -15.13 8.27
C TYR A 232 4.93 -15.83 8.36
N GLU A 233 5.46 -15.93 9.58
CA GLU A 233 6.74 -16.56 9.87
C GLU A 233 6.53 -17.63 10.94
N ASN A 234 6.81 -18.89 10.60
CA ASN A 234 6.78 -20.00 11.53
C ASN A 234 8.07 -20.02 12.35
N GLN A 235 7.95 -19.84 13.67
CA GLN A 235 9.11 -19.77 14.57
C GLN A 235 9.84 -21.08 14.76
N GLU A 236 9.20 -22.23 14.55
CA GLU A 236 9.81 -23.54 14.76
C GLU A 236 10.53 -24.03 13.50
N SER A 237 9.91 -23.85 12.34
CA SER A 237 10.47 -24.33 11.06
C SER A 237 11.28 -23.28 10.30
N GLY A 238 11.16 -22.00 10.65
CA GLY A 238 11.68 -20.89 9.84
C GLY A 238 10.93 -20.69 8.53
N GLU A 239 9.78 -21.35 8.35
CA GLU A 239 8.98 -21.21 7.13
C GLU A 239 8.38 -19.81 7.03
N ILE A 240 8.63 -19.13 5.92
CA ILE A 240 8.06 -17.83 5.60
C ILE A 240 6.96 -18.00 4.55
N ARG A 241 5.79 -17.41 4.81
CA ARG A 241 4.69 -17.30 3.84
C ARG A 241 4.39 -15.83 3.61
N LEU A 242 4.58 -15.40 2.36
CA LEU A 242 4.22 -14.07 1.90
C LEU A 242 2.83 -14.12 1.24
N PHE A 243 1.93 -13.27 1.70
CA PHE A 243 0.62 -13.04 1.12
C PHE A 243 0.66 -11.73 0.36
N VAL A 244 0.22 -11.76 -0.90
CA VAL A 244 0.29 -10.62 -1.81
C VAL A 244 -1.13 -10.25 -2.22
N LEU A 245 -1.52 -9.00 -1.95
CA LEU A 245 -2.74 -8.40 -2.46
C LEU A 245 -2.40 -7.69 -3.77
N THR A 246 -3.06 -8.06 -4.86
CA THR A 246 -2.81 -7.44 -6.18
C THR A 246 -3.83 -6.35 -6.50
N SER A 247 -3.41 -5.25 -7.13
CA SER A 247 -4.29 -4.17 -7.58
C SER A 247 -5.21 -4.58 -8.74
N PHE A 248 -6.33 -3.87 -8.84
CA PHE A 248 -7.56 -4.25 -9.56
C PHE A 248 -7.58 -3.97 -11.07
N VAL A 249 -6.45 -3.69 -11.74
CA VAL A 249 -6.51 -3.12 -13.10
C VAL A 249 -6.68 -4.17 -14.21
N SER A 250 -6.41 -5.45 -13.99
CA SER A 250 -6.62 -6.50 -15.01
C SER A 250 -7.96 -7.24 -14.87
N GLY A 251 -9.03 -6.51 -15.16
CA GLY A 251 -10.31 -7.08 -15.58
C GLY A 251 -10.24 -7.76 -16.94
N VAL A 252 -9.30 -8.69 -17.16
CA VAL A 252 -9.32 -9.64 -18.28
C VAL A 252 -8.71 -10.96 -17.80
N GLY A 253 -9.56 -11.90 -17.36
CA GLY A 253 -9.21 -13.32 -17.43
C GLY A 253 -8.89 -14.08 -16.15
N SER A 254 -9.47 -13.77 -14.99
CA SER A 254 -9.60 -14.82 -13.97
C SER A 254 -10.74 -15.77 -14.40
N ARG A 255 -10.38 -16.85 -15.12
CA ARG A 255 -11.28 -18.01 -15.26
C ARG A 255 -11.58 -18.50 -13.84
N ARG A 256 -12.82 -18.33 -13.39
CA ARG A 256 -13.30 -19.04 -12.19
C ARG A 256 -13.14 -20.52 -12.45
N ASP A 257 -12.42 -21.19 -11.55
CA ASP A 257 -12.44 -22.65 -11.47
C ASP A 257 -13.86 -23.06 -11.02
N PRO A 258 -14.63 -23.83 -11.82
CA PRO A 258 -16.03 -24.16 -11.50
C PRO A 258 -16.19 -25.08 -10.28
N GLY A 259 -15.09 -25.55 -9.67
CA GLY A 259 -15.10 -26.61 -8.66
C GLY A 259 -15.27 -26.17 -7.21
N GLN A 260 -15.16 -24.87 -6.88
CA GLN A 260 -15.23 -24.42 -5.49
C GLN A 260 -16.68 -24.13 -5.08
N GLN A 261 -17.49 -25.19 -5.01
CA GLN A 261 -18.78 -25.15 -4.32
C GLN A 261 -18.57 -25.00 -2.81
N ASP A 262 -19.14 -23.93 -2.30
CA ASP A 262 -19.21 -23.53 -0.91
C ASP A 262 -19.88 -24.63 -0.07
N THR A 263 -19.07 -25.33 0.72
CA THR A 263 -19.51 -26.34 1.68
C THR A 263 -18.93 -26.04 3.04
N ARG A 264 -19.48 -25.04 3.74
CA ARG A 264 -19.43 -25.03 5.21
C ARG A 264 -20.79 -24.68 5.78
N ARG A 265 -21.53 -25.74 6.13
CA ARG A 265 -22.61 -25.69 7.11
C ARG A 265 -22.03 -25.20 8.43
N HIS A 266 -22.71 -24.22 9.03
CA HIS A 266 -22.59 -23.94 10.45
C HIS A 266 -22.89 -25.22 11.25
N GLN A 267 -21.92 -25.67 12.03
CA GLN A 267 -22.19 -26.37 13.28
C GLN A 267 -22.08 -25.31 14.39
N GLU A 268 -23.23 -24.93 14.93
CA GLU A 268 -23.32 -24.48 16.31
C GLU A 268 -23.10 -25.71 17.18
N GLU A 269 -22.04 -25.72 17.99
CA GLU A 269 -21.98 -26.47 19.23
C GLU A 269 -21.40 -25.57 20.32
N ASP A 270 -22.18 -25.50 21.41
CA ASP A 270 -22.01 -24.98 22.77
C ASP A 270 -21.97 -23.46 23.05
#